data_AF-A0A956QIQ3-F1
#
_entry.id   AF-A0A956QIQ3-F1
#
_cell.length_a   1.000
_cell.length_b   1.000
_cell.length_c   1.000
_cell.angle_alpha   90.00
_cell.angle_beta   90.00
_cell.angle_gamma   90.00
#
_symmetry.space_group_name_H-M   'P 1'
#
loop_
_entity.id
_entity.type
_entity.pdbx_description
1 polymer ?
#
loop_
_entity_poly.entity_id
_entity_poly.type
_entity_poly.pdbx_seq_one_letter_code
_entity_poly.pdbx_strand_id
1 'polypeptide(L)'
;AHRRQLFYLDSRTTGASVAPKLAPAAGVQLLQRDVFLDNQDAIEPILAQLNQAEKVAATHGSAIAIGHPRANTLAALQKWIPEARARGVEFVYLTEINQGENTYAQAR
;
A
#
# COMPACT_ATOMS: atom_id res chain seq x y z
N ALA A 1 -1.74 -12.83 -27.46
CA ALA A 1 -2.38 -12.39 -26.20
C ALA A 1 -1.31 -11.73 -25.33
N HIS A 2 -1.34 -10.41 -25.18
CA HIS A 2 -0.41 -9.70 -24.29
C HIS A 2 -0.70 -10.15 -22.86
N ARG A 3 0.13 -11.06 -22.33
CA ARG A 3 0.28 -11.28 -20.89
C ARG A 3 0.86 -9.99 -20.32
N ARG A 4 -0.01 -9.00 -20.12
CA ARG A 4 0.30 -7.85 -19.28
C ARG A 4 0.68 -8.45 -17.93
N GLN A 5 1.78 -8.01 -17.33
CA GLN A 5 2.21 -8.43 -16.00
C GLN A 5 1.19 -7.93 -14.96
N LEU A 6 0.01 -8.55 -14.95
CA LEU A 6 -1.13 -8.14 -14.15
C LEU A 6 -0.95 -8.75 -12.76
N PHE A 7 -1.08 -7.89 -11.75
CA PHE A 7 -1.18 -8.26 -10.33
C PHE A 7 -2.58 -7.91 -9.82
N TYR A 8 -3.01 -8.57 -8.76
CA TYR A 8 -4.24 -8.23 -8.05
C TYR A 8 -3.88 -7.45 -6.79
N LEU A 9 -4.32 -6.20 -6.68
CA LEU A 9 -4.20 -5.41 -5.46
C LEU A 9 -5.48 -5.52 -4.64
N ASP A 10 -5.40 -6.19 -3.49
CA ASP A 10 -6.49 -6.27 -2.52
C ASP A 10 -6.50 -5.03 -1.61
N SER A 11 -7.52 -4.19 -1.76
CA SER A 11 -7.73 -3.00 -0.93
C SER A 11 -8.15 -3.31 0.51
N ARG A 12 -8.48 -4.57 0.83
CA ARG A 12 -8.91 -5.04 2.15
C ARG A 12 -9.95 -4.11 2.80
N THR A 13 -11.05 -3.85 2.09
CA THR A 13 -12.20 -3.10 2.63
C THR A 13 -12.97 -3.89 3.69
N THR A 14 -12.78 -5.22 3.76
CA THR A 14 -13.28 -6.08 4.83
C THR A 14 -12.17 -7.05 5.28
N GLY A 15 -12.19 -7.45 6.55
CA GLY A 15 -11.23 -8.41 7.10
C GLY A 15 -11.37 -9.83 6.54
N ALA A 16 -12.48 -10.15 5.88
CA ALA A 16 -12.81 -11.47 5.35
C ALA A 16 -12.40 -11.68 3.87
N SER A 17 -11.40 -10.93 3.38
CA SER A 17 -10.96 -11.08 1.99
C SER A 17 -10.48 -12.51 1.71
N VAL A 18 -11.04 -13.11 0.66
CA VAL A 18 -10.67 -14.44 0.15
C VAL A 18 -9.50 -14.38 -0.84
N ALA A 19 -9.08 -13.19 -1.25
CA ALA A 19 -8.02 -13.00 -2.25
C ALA A 19 -6.68 -13.69 -1.87
N PRO A 20 -6.22 -13.68 -0.60
CA PRO A 20 -5.04 -14.45 -0.17
C PRO A 20 -5.12 -15.95 -0.44
N LYS A 21 -6.32 -16.53 -0.37
CA LYS A 21 -6.52 -17.97 -0.56
C LYS A 21 -6.61 -18.36 -2.03
N LEU A 22 -7.10 -17.47 -2.89
CA LEU A 22 -7.42 -17.77 -4.28
C LEU A 22 -6.34 -17.34 -5.26
N ALA A 23 -5.60 -16.26 -4.97
CA ALA A 23 -4.58 -15.73 -5.89
C ALA A 23 -3.47 -16.75 -6.23
N PRO A 24 -2.94 -17.56 -5.29
CA PRO A 24 -1.98 -18.61 -5.63
C PRO A 24 -2.56 -19.66 -6.58
N ALA A 25 -3.81 -20.08 -6.36
CA ALA A 25 -4.51 -21.05 -7.19
C ALA A 25 -4.82 -20.51 -8.60
N ALA A 26 -4.97 -19.19 -8.74
CA ALA A 26 -5.20 -18.51 -10.01
C ALA A 26 -3.89 -18.15 -10.75
N GLY A 27 -2.72 -18.37 -10.14
CA GLY A 27 -1.42 -18.01 -10.73
C GLY A 27 -1.22 -16.49 -10.87
N VAL A 28 -1.85 -15.69 -10.01
CA VAL A 28 -1.78 -14.22 -10.03
C VAL A 28 -0.99 -13.71 -8.82
N GLN A 29 -0.07 -12.78 -9.05
CA GLN A 29 0.63 -12.10 -7.95
C GLN A 29 -0.38 -11.26 -7.13
N LEU A 30 -0.43 -11.51 -5.83
CA LEU A 30 -1.26 -10.77 -4.89
C LEU A 30 -0.43 -9.68 -4.21
N LEU A 31 -0.91 -8.45 -4.29
CA LEU A 31 -0.50 -7.35 -3.45
C LEU A 31 -1.64 -7.01 -2.49
N GLN A 32 -1.32 -6.59 -1.27
CA GLN A 32 -2.32 -6.17 -0.30
C GLN A 32 -1.99 -4.78 0.21
N ARG A 33 -3.03 -4.02 0.54
CA ARG A 33 -2.87 -2.74 1.23
C ARG A 33 -2.35 -2.96 2.65
N ASP A 34 -1.35 -2.18 3.03
CA ASP A 34 -0.90 -2.01 4.41
C ASP A 34 -1.69 -0.90 5.12
N VAL A 35 -1.79 0.28 4.50
CA VAL A 35 -2.38 1.47 5.13
C VAL A 35 -3.47 2.09 4.26
N PHE A 36 -4.58 2.49 4.88
CA PHE A 36 -5.64 3.27 4.24
C PHE A 36 -5.54 4.72 4.71
N LEU A 37 -5.33 5.65 3.78
CA LEU A 37 -4.90 7.00 4.11
C LEU A 37 -6.04 7.90 4.59
N ASP A 38 -7.21 7.84 3.95
CA ASP A 38 -8.24 8.89 4.04
C ASP A 38 -9.61 8.38 4.50
N ASN A 39 -9.60 7.44 5.45
CA ASN A 39 -10.82 7.05 6.17
C ASN A 39 -11.51 8.25 6.85
N GLN A 40 -10.70 9.22 7.29
CA GLN A 40 -11.16 10.51 7.79
C GLN A 40 -10.67 11.59 6.81
N ASP A 41 -11.60 12.36 6.25
CA ASP A 41 -11.30 13.40 5.27
C ASP A 41 -10.79 14.68 5.94
N ALA A 42 -9.63 14.58 6.57
CA ALA A 42 -8.94 15.67 7.25
C ALA A 42 -7.43 15.51 7.15
N ILE A 43 -6.70 16.63 7.02
CA ILE A 43 -5.26 16.64 6.73
C ILE A 43 -4.46 15.92 7.83
N GLU A 44 -4.69 16.22 9.11
CA GLU A 44 -3.90 15.66 10.21
C GLU A 44 -4.05 14.12 10.33
N PRO A 45 -5.26 13.52 10.29
CA PRO A 45 -5.39 12.07 10.20
C PRO A 45 -4.68 11.46 9.00
N ILE A 46 -4.73 12.09 7.83
CA ILE A 46 -4.07 11.59 6.62
C ILE A 46 -2.54 11.62 6.78
N LEU A 47 -1.99 12.69 7.36
CA LEU A 47 -0.56 12.78 7.69
C LEU A 47 -0.13 11.68 8.67
N ALA A 48 -0.95 11.39 9.68
CA ALA A 48 -0.69 10.30 10.61
C ALA A 48 -0.63 8.93 9.90
N GLN A 49 -1.54 8.69 8.95
CA GLN A 49 -1.55 7.46 8.14
C GLN A 49 -0.36 7.38 7.19
N LEU A 50 0.07 8.50 6.59
CA LEU A 50 1.29 8.55 5.77
C LEU A 50 2.53 8.20 6.59
N ASN A 51 2.66 8.74 7.80
CA ASN A 51 3.73 8.39 8.73
C ASN A 51 3.67 6.92 9.15
N GLN A 52 2.46 6.35 9.29
CA GLN A 52 2.32 4.92 9.54
C GLN A 52 2.79 4.07 8.36
N ALA A 53 2.48 4.46 7.12
CA ALA A 53 2.95 3.76 5.92
C ALA A 53 4.47 3.76 5.82
N GLU A 54 5.12 4.88 6.13
CA GLU A 54 6.58 4.97 6.19
C GLU A 54 7.18 4.05 7.26
N LYS A 55 6.57 3.97 8.46
CA LYS A 55 7.02 3.02 9.49
C LYS A 55 6.91 1.57 9.03
N VAL A 56 5.83 1.22 8.33
CA VAL A 56 5.66 -0.12 7.74
C VAL A 56 6.76 -0.37 6.71
N ALA A 57 7.03 0.58 5.81
CA ALA A 57 8.08 0.47 4.81
C ALA A 57 9.46 0.32 5.43
N ALA A 58 9.76 1.07 6.50
CA ALA A 58 11.02 0.95 7.23
C ALA A 58 11.20 -0.43 7.89
N THR A 59 10.10 -1.10 8.27
CA THR A 59 10.15 -2.42 8.94
C THR A 59 10.20 -3.57 7.94
N HIS A 60 9.42 -3.49 6.86
CA HIS A 60 9.24 -4.59 5.90
C HIS A 60 9.93 -4.35 4.54
N GLY A 61 10.70 -3.26 4.42
CA GLY A 61 11.34 -2.83 3.17
C GLY A 61 10.40 -2.10 2.19
N SER A 62 9.09 -2.31 2.28
CA SER A 62 8.09 -1.61 1.45
C SER A 62 6.73 -1.51 2.16
N ALA A 63 5.90 -0.58 1.70
CA ALA A 63 4.50 -0.48 2.11
C ALA A 63 3.62 0.00 0.96
N ILE A 64 2.40 -0.53 0.90
CA ILE A 64 1.36 -0.12 -0.03
C ILE A 64 0.30 0.65 0.76
N ALA A 65 0.27 1.97 0.56
CA ALA A 65 -0.77 2.84 1.06
C ALA A 65 -1.78 3.16 -0.06
N ILE A 66 -3.07 3.14 0.25
CA ILE A 66 -4.11 3.57 -0.70
C ILE A 66 -4.96 4.69 -0.08
N GLY A 67 -5.43 5.58 -0.94
CA GLY A 67 -6.38 6.63 -0.62
C GLY A 67 -7.09 7.09 -1.89
N HIS A 68 -7.92 8.10 -1.77
CA HIS A 68 -8.67 8.70 -2.85
C HIS A 68 -8.10 10.07 -3.23
N PRO A 69 -8.29 10.53 -4.48
CA PRO A 69 -7.81 11.84 -4.94
C PRO A 69 -8.71 12.99 -4.42
N ARG A 70 -8.81 13.13 -3.10
CA ARG A 70 -9.55 14.21 -2.42
C ARG A 70 -8.65 15.41 -2.18
N ALA A 71 -9.25 16.59 -1.99
CA ALA A 71 -8.50 17.82 -1.73
C ALA A 71 -7.58 17.70 -0.51
N ASN A 72 -8.08 17.16 0.61
CA ASN A 72 -7.27 16.97 1.82
C ASN A 72 -6.18 15.92 1.65
N THR A 73 -6.46 14.82 0.92
CA THR A 73 -5.46 13.80 0.61
C THR A 73 -4.30 14.38 -0.20
N LEU A 74 -4.62 15.16 -1.23
CA LEU A 74 -3.62 15.85 -2.05
C LEU A 74 -2.83 16.88 -1.24
N ALA A 75 -3.50 17.68 -0.40
CA ALA A 75 -2.83 18.66 0.45
C ALA A 75 -1.88 18.01 1.48
N ALA A 76 -2.28 16.89 2.09
CA ALA A 76 -1.42 16.13 2.99
C ALA A 76 -0.20 15.54 2.26
N LEU A 77 -0.41 14.95 1.07
CA LEU A 77 0.68 14.42 0.24
C LEU A 77 1.68 15.51 -0.16
N GLN A 78 1.21 16.70 -0.56
CA GLN A 78 2.08 17.82 -0.92
C GLN A 78 3.00 18.26 0.23
N LYS A 79 2.50 18.22 1.47
CA LYS A 79 3.31 18.52 2.66
C LYS A 79 4.29 17.40 2.98
N TRP A 80 3.83 16.16 2.91
CA TRP A 80 4.56 15.00 3.43
C TRP A 80 5.65 14.49 2.49
N ILE A 81 5.42 14.49 1.17
CA ILE A 81 6.35 13.90 0.17
C ILE A 81 7.77 14.50 0.25
N PRO A 82 7.97 15.82 0.33
CA PRO A 82 9.32 16.40 0.42
C PRO A 82 10.09 15.90 1.65
N GLU A 83 9.41 15.84 2.79
CA GLU A 83 10.03 15.40 4.04
C GLU A 83 10.32 13.88 4.02
N ALA A 84 9.41 13.09 3.48
CA ALA A 84 9.59 11.65 3.31
C ALA A 84 10.81 11.34 2.42
N ARG A 85 10.95 12.06 1.29
CA ARG A 85 12.13 11.94 0.42
C ARG A 85 13.42 12.34 1.13
N ALA A 86 13.39 13.40 1.94
CA ALA A 86 14.55 13.80 2.75
C ALA A 86 14.94 12.72 3.78
N ARG A 87 13.99 11.89 4.22
CA ARG A 87 14.22 10.71 5.06
C ARG A 87 14.57 9.45 4.26
N GLY A 88 14.70 9.54 2.94
CA GLY A 88 15.10 8.42 2.07
C GLY A 88 13.95 7.54 1.58
N VAL A 89 12.69 7.98 1.72
CA VAL A 89 11.55 7.24 1.16
C VAL A 89 11.51 7.39 -0.36
N GLU A 90 11.54 6.26 -1.06
CA GLU A 90 11.36 6.17 -2.51
C GLU A 90 9.92 5.80 -2.88
N PHE A 91 9.40 6.41 -3.94
CA PHE A 91 8.08 6.11 -4.49
C PHE A 91 8.24 5.36 -5.80
N VAL A 92 7.76 4.12 -5.83
CA VAL A 92 7.87 3.22 -6.99
C VAL A 92 6.49 2.82 -7.50
N TYR A 93 6.43 2.28 -8.72
CA TYR A 93 5.21 1.66 -9.20
C TYR A 93 4.95 0.33 -8.49
N LEU A 94 3.68 -0.04 -8.36
CA LEU A 94 3.29 -1.34 -7.78
C LEU A 94 3.94 -2.53 -8.52
N THR A 95 4.23 -2.39 -9.82
CA THR A 95 4.95 -3.40 -10.63
C THR A 95 6.38 -3.64 -10.18
N GLU A 96 6.99 -2.68 -9.48
CA GLU A 96 8.37 -2.76 -8.97
C GLU A 96 8.41 -3.30 -7.54
N ILE A 97 7.25 -3.40 -6.88
CA ILE A 97 7.15 -3.97 -5.55
C ILE A 97 7.24 -5.50 -5.65
N ASN A 98 8.42 -6.02 -5.35
CA ASN A 98 8.64 -7.46 -5.27
C ASN A 98 8.42 -7.92 -3.82
N GLN A 99 7.19 -8.32 -3.47
CA GLN A 99 6.83 -8.87 -2.14
C GLN A 99 7.42 -10.28 -1.91
N GLY A 100 8.57 -10.60 -2.52
CA GLY A 100 9.15 -11.93 -2.64
C GLY A 100 9.45 -12.68 -1.34
N GLU A 101 9.24 -12.07 -0.17
CA GLU A 101 9.42 -12.68 1.15
C GLU A 101 8.37 -12.25 2.18
N ASN A 102 7.24 -11.66 1.76
CA ASN A 102 6.24 -11.20 2.72
C ASN A 102 5.28 -12.33 3.12
N THR A 103 5.69 -13.08 4.14
CA THR A 103 5.02 -14.22 4.76
C THR A 103 3.71 -13.85 5.49
N TYR A 104 2.82 -13.06 4.90
CA TYR A 104 1.49 -12.80 5.49
C TYR A 104 0.49 -13.95 5.29
N ALA A 105 0.93 -15.06 4.69
CA ALA A 105 0.18 -16.30 4.62
C ALA A 105 0.37 -17.22 5.85
N GLN A 106 1.22 -16.88 6.83
CA GLN A 106 1.47 -17.76 7.99
C GLN A 106 1.36 -17.14 9.39
N ALA A 107 1.04 -15.85 9.52
CA ALA A 107 0.68 -15.31 10.83
C ALA A 107 -0.81 -15.59 11.11
N ARG A 108 -1.01 -16.50 12.06
CA ARG A 108 -2.28 -16.98 12.63
C ARG A 108 -3.25 -15.87 13.03
#